data_AF-A0A7D5M9E0-F1
#
_entry.id   AF-A0A7D5M9E0-F1
#
_cell.length_a   1.000
_cell.length_b   1.000
_cell.length_c   1.000
_cell.angle_alpha   90.00
_cell.angle_beta   90.00
_cell.angle_gamma   90.00
#
_symmetry.space_group_name_H-M   'P 1'
#
loop_
_entity.id
_entity.type
_entity.pdbx_description
1 polymer ?
#
loop_
_entity_poly.entity_id
_entity_poly.type
_entity_poly.pdbx_seq_one_letter_code
_entity_poly.pdbx_strand_id
1 'polypeptide(L)'
;MQSSESTDPNNPVSSESATTMPVDPLASNAGTLTQLNTLIEESMQIYELEDQKTNIIEDLHNALKIITEFLSFSVNIHPEIFNLPSDANIVLLPNLELNIKLANGKTETKKFTDYSPETITQIIEYITPQLIGLIQTQKTYLTEKITFLRAATKQLNVLSQLKENLPSKIPVTEIPENIE
;
A
#
# COMPACT_ATOMS: atom_id res chain seq x y z
N MET A 1 70.48 -13.36 84.57
CA MET A 1 69.15 -12.90 85.00
C MET A 1 68.16 -13.26 83.90
N GLN A 2 67.15 -14.06 84.26
CA GLN A 2 65.79 -14.25 83.69
C GLN A 2 65.62 -14.29 82.14
N SER A 3 65.22 -15.41 81.51
CA SER A 3 63.86 -16.05 81.49
C SER A 3 62.83 -15.14 80.77
N SER A 4 62.01 -15.49 79.78
CA SER A 4 61.50 -16.71 79.11
C SER A 4 60.91 -16.22 77.76
N GLU A 5 60.55 -16.97 76.71
CA GLU A 5 59.42 -17.91 76.57
C GLU A 5 59.37 -18.29 75.07
N SER A 6 59.67 -19.54 74.70
CA SER A 6 58.73 -20.61 74.25
C SER A 6 58.30 -20.59 72.76
N THR A 7 58.98 -21.45 71.99
CA THR A 7 58.48 -22.47 71.03
C THR A 7 56.98 -22.81 71.10
N ASP A 8 56.22 -23.23 70.08
CA ASP A 8 56.34 -23.63 68.65
C ASP A 8 54.88 -24.04 68.24
N PRO A 9 54.61 -25.04 67.38
CA PRO A 9 54.43 -25.09 65.92
C PRO A 9 52.95 -25.32 65.48
N ASN A 10 52.74 -25.45 64.15
CA ASN A 10 51.63 -26.14 63.47
C ASN A 10 50.22 -25.49 63.31
N ASN A 11 49.86 -25.47 62.02
CA ASN A 11 48.56 -25.81 61.42
C ASN A 11 47.66 -24.66 60.89
N PRO A 12 46.98 -24.91 59.74
CA PRO A 12 46.47 -23.91 58.81
C PRO A 12 45.07 -23.44 59.21
N VAL A 13 44.72 -22.24 58.78
CA VAL A 13 43.35 -21.73 58.92
C VAL A 13 42.88 -21.22 57.57
N SER A 14 41.77 -21.84 57.16
CA SER A 14 40.74 -21.35 56.24
C SER A 14 40.99 -21.47 54.74
N SER A 15 40.64 -22.68 54.27
CA SER A 15 39.66 -22.88 53.21
C SER A 15 38.75 -21.67 52.92
N GLU A 16 39.02 -20.97 51.82
CA GLU A 16 37.96 -20.47 50.94
C GLU A 16 37.98 -21.34 49.69
N SER A 17 37.12 -22.36 49.71
CA SER A 17 36.72 -23.08 48.51
C SER A 17 36.17 -22.05 47.52
N ALA A 18 36.95 -21.68 46.52
CA ALA A 18 36.40 -21.28 45.24
C ALA A 18 35.63 -22.49 44.72
N THR A 19 34.35 -22.57 45.08
CA THR A 19 33.40 -23.48 44.46
C THR A 19 33.22 -23.01 43.02
N THR A 20 34.17 -23.36 42.15
CA THR A 20 33.86 -23.55 40.74
C THR A 20 32.87 -24.70 40.72
N MET A 21 31.57 -24.37 40.76
CA MET A 21 30.53 -25.34 40.45
C MET A 21 30.91 -25.96 39.10
N PRO A 22 30.92 -27.30 38.98
CA PRO A 22 31.07 -27.90 37.68
C PRO A 22 29.87 -27.42 36.86
N VAL A 23 30.12 -26.66 35.79
CA VAL A 23 29.08 -26.39 34.80
C VAL A 23 28.68 -27.76 34.29
N ASP A 24 27.52 -28.24 34.72
CA ASP A 24 27.02 -29.56 34.31
C ASP A 24 26.88 -29.54 32.78
N PRO A 25 27.70 -30.30 32.04
CA PRO A 25 27.65 -30.30 30.58
C PRO A 25 26.26 -30.67 30.06
N LEU A 26 25.50 -31.46 30.82
CA LEU A 26 24.14 -31.86 30.46
C LEU A 26 23.15 -30.69 30.56
N ALA A 27 23.29 -29.81 31.56
CA ALA A 27 22.48 -28.61 31.69
C ALA A 27 22.80 -27.57 30.59
N SER A 28 24.08 -27.42 30.25
CA SER A 28 24.54 -26.59 29.12
C SER A 28 24.01 -27.09 27.78
N ASN A 29 24.04 -28.41 27.56
CA ASN A 29 23.53 -29.04 26.35
C ASN A 29 22.00 -28.93 26.25
N ALA A 30 21.27 -29.10 27.36
CA ALA A 30 19.82 -28.91 27.40
C ALA A 30 19.41 -27.47 27.08
N GLY A 31 20.11 -26.46 27.64
CA GLY A 31 19.86 -25.06 27.32
C GLY A 31 20.13 -24.73 25.85
N THR A 32 21.20 -25.30 25.29
CA THR A 32 21.51 -25.15 23.86
C THR A 32 20.44 -25.80 22.97
N LEU A 33 19.93 -26.98 23.35
CA LEU A 33 18.83 -27.64 22.63
C LEU A 33 17.53 -26.83 22.67
N THR A 34 17.21 -26.20 23.81
CA THR A 34 16.05 -25.30 23.89
C THR A 34 16.20 -24.09 22.97
N GLN A 35 17.38 -23.46 22.95
CA GLN A 35 17.66 -22.34 22.04
C GLN A 35 17.57 -22.76 20.57
N LEU A 36 18.07 -23.95 20.22
CA LEU A 36 17.93 -24.49 18.86
C LEU A 36 16.47 -24.73 18.48
N ASN A 37 15.64 -25.24 19.40
CA ASN A 37 14.22 -25.43 19.14
C ASN A 37 13.50 -24.08 18.92
N THR A 38 13.80 -23.06 19.75
CA THR A 38 13.27 -21.70 19.56
C THR A 38 13.69 -21.12 18.22
N LEU A 39 14.97 -21.27 17.84
CA LEU A 39 15.48 -20.80 16.55
C LEU A 39 14.74 -21.46 15.38
N ILE A 40 14.47 -22.77 15.46
CA ILE A 40 13.72 -23.52 14.44
C ILE A 40 12.28 -22.99 14.34
N GLU A 41 11.62 -22.79 15.48
CA GLU A 41 10.23 -22.30 15.54
C GLU A 41 10.12 -20.87 14.98
N GLU A 42 10.99 -19.95 15.41
CA GLU A 42 11.02 -18.58 14.89
C GLU A 42 11.33 -18.54 13.39
N SER A 43 12.26 -19.40 12.92
CA SER A 43 12.55 -19.50 11.48
C SER A 43 11.35 -19.97 10.69
N MET A 44 10.59 -20.95 11.21
CA MET A 44 9.37 -21.45 10.57
C MET A 44 8.30 -20.34 10.46
N GLN A 45 8.12 -19.56 11.53
CA GLN A 45 7.19 -18.42 11.52
C GLN A 45 7.61 -17.36 10.48
N ILE A 46 8.90 -17.09 10.34
CA ILE A 46 9.41 -16.15 9.31
C ILE A 46 9.08 -16.66 7.91
N TYR A 47 9.25 -17.96 7.62
CA TYR A 47 8.89 -18.52 6.32
C TYR A 47 7.39 -18.37 6.01
N GLU A 48 6.54 -18.59 7.01
CA GLU A 48 5.09 -18.40 6.84
C GLU A 48 4.74 -16.92 6.58
N LEU A 49 5.37 -16.00 7.31
CA LEU A 49 5.19 -14.56 7.10
C LEU A 49 5.67 -14.12 5.70
N GLU A 50 6.77 -14.67 5.20
CA GLU A 50 7.27 -14.41 3.85
C GLU A 50 6.30 -14.89 2.75
N ASP A 51 5.67 -16.05 2.95
CA ASP A 51 4.63 -16.55 2.05
C ASP A 51 3.38 -15.64 2.07
N GLN A 52 2.88 -15.32 3.27
CA GLN A 52 1.74 -14.41 3.44
C GLN A 52 2.01 -13.04 2.80
N LYS A 53 3.22 -12.52 2.95
CA LYS A 53 3.66 -11.24 2.36
C LYS A 53 3.51 -11.24 0.84
N THR A 54 3.90 -12.32 0.17
CA THR A 54 3.81 -12.45 -1.28
C THR A 54 2.35 -12.39 -1.74
N ASN A 55 1.47 -13.13 -1.07
CA ASN A 55 0.04 -13.14 -1.37
C ASN A 55 -0.60 -11.75 -1.18
N ILE A 56 -0.26 -11.05 -0.09
CA ILE A 56 -0.79 -9.71 0.20
C ILE A 56 -0.34 -8.69 -0.86
N ILE A 57 0.91 -8.77 -1.33
CA ILE A 57 1.42 -7.88 -2.38
C ILE A 57 0.67 -8.09 -3.70
N GLU A 58 0.35 -9.34 -4.04
CA GLU A 58 -0.42 -9.67 -5.25
C GLU A 58 -1.86 -9.15 -5.15
N ASP A 59 -2.53 -9.34 -4.01
CA ASP A 59 -3.87 -8.81 -3.77
C ASP A 59 -3.91 -7.28 -3.83
N LEU A 60 -2.92 -6.62 -3.23
CA LEU A 60 -2.75 -5.17 -3.30
C LEU A 60 -2.54 -4.69 -4.74
N HIS A 61 -1.65 -5.36 -5.49
CA HIS A 61 -1.43 -5.05 -6.91
C HIS A 61 -2.76 -5.11 -7.67
N ASN A 62 -3.49 -6.22 -7.53
CA ASN A 62 -4.72 -6.45 -8.28
C ASN A 62 -5.77 -5.38 -7.97
N ALA A 63 -5.96 -5.06 -6.69
CA ALA A 63 -6.90 -4.02 -6.26
C ALA A 63 -6.50 -2.63 -6.79
N LEU A 64 -5.21 -2.29 -6.68
CA LEU A 64 -4.72 -0.99 -7.11
C LEU A 64 -4.78 -0.83 -8.63
N LYS A 65 -4.43 -1.87 -9.38
CA LYS A 65 -4.40 -1.87 -10.85
C LYS A 65 -5.76 -1.52 -11.44
N ILE A 66 -6.84 -2.08 -10.88
CA ILE A 66 -8.22 -1.78 -11.32
C ILE A 66 -8.49 -0.27 -11.23
N ILE A 67 -8.11 0.35 -10.12
CA ILE A 67 -8.34 1.77 -9.87
C ILE A 67 -7.45 2.61 -10.78
N THR A 68 -6.17 2.28 -10.91
CA THR A 68 -5.23 3.05 -11.72
C THR A 68 -5.56 2.97 -13.21
N GLU A 69 -5.97 1.80 -13.72
CA GLU A 69 -6.42 1.66 -15.11
C GLU A 69 -7.72 2.42 -15.38
N PHE A 70 -8.73 2.27 -14.50
CA PHE A 70 -10.01 2.98 -14.64
C PHE A 70 -9.82 4.50 -14.71
N LEU A 71 -8.92 5.02 -13.88
CA LEU A 71 -8.63 6.44 -13.81
C LEU A 71 -7.60 6.91 -14.85
N SER A 72 -7.01 5.99 -15.63
CA SER A 72 -5.83 6.26 -16.46
C SER A 72 -4.73 6.97 -15.68
N PHE A 73 -4.55 6.56 -14.42
CA PHE A 73 -3.64 7.19 -13.47
C PHE A 73 -2.19 6.97 -13.89
N SER A 74 -1.47 8.07 -14.09
CA SER A 74 -0.03 8.05 -14.30
C SER A 74 0.61 9.22 -13.58
N VAL A 75 1.77 8.96 -12.96
CA VAL A 75 2.40 9.91 -12.06
C VAL A 75 3.91 9.78 -12.07
N ASN A 76 4.61 10.90 -11.93
CA ASN A 76 6.05 10.89 -11.68
C ASN A 76 6.32 10.57 -10.19
N ILE A 77 7.12 9.55 -9.94
CA ILE A 77 7.54 9.16 -8.60
C ILE A 77 8.92 9.77 -8.30
N HIS A 78 9.11 10.20 -7.07
CA HIS A 78 10.37 10.77 -6.62
C HIS A 78 11.51 9.72 -6.66
N PRO A 79 12.68 10.02 -7.26
CA PRO A 79 13.81 9.08 -7.36
C PRO A 79 14.31 8.51 -6.05
N GLU A 80 14.16 9.28 -4.97
CA GLU A 80 14.62 8.90 -3.63
C GLU A 80 13.95 7.62 -3.11
N ILE A 81 12.70 7.33 -3.51
CA ILE A 81 11.99 6.08 -3.15
C ILE A 81 12.73 4.84 -3.66
N PHE A 82 13.49 4.99 -4.75
CA PHE A 82 14.27 3.90 -5.36
C PHE A 82 15.77 3.99 -5.05
N ASN A 83 16.18 4.92 -4.17
CA ASN A 83 17.59 5.27 -3.96
C ASN A 83 18.32 5.64 -5.28
N LEU A 84 17.60 6.28 -6.21
CA LEU A 84 18.14 6.70 -7.50
C LEU A 84 18.60 8.16 -7.46
N PRO A 85 19.52 8.56 -8.35
CA PRO A 85 19.93 9.95 -8.53
C PRO A 85 18.73 10.89 -8.79
N SER A 86 18.82 12.14 -8.34
CA SER A 86 17.73 13.13 -8.44
C SER A 86 17.34 13.51 -9.88
N ASP A 87 18.21 13.24 -10.84
CA ASP A 87 17.98 13.46 -12.27
C ASP A 87 17.34 12.25 -12.98
N ALA A 88 17.10 11.14 -12.27
CA ALA A 88 16.30 10.05 -12.78
C ALA A 88 14.83 10.48 -12.91
N ASN A 89 14.17 10.00 -13.96
CA ASN A 89 12.74 10.18 -14.14
C ASN A 89 12.05 8.82 -13.99
N ILE A 90 11.14 8.71 -13.01
CA ILE A 90 10.34 7.51 -12.81
C ILE A 90 8.88 7.86 -13.04
N VAL A 91 8.23 7.13 -13.94
CA VAL A 91 6.80 7.26 -14.19
C VAL A 91 6.12 5.94 -13.83
N LEU A 92 5.16 6.01 -12.91
CA LEU A 92 4.21 4.93 -12.69
C LEU A 92 3.10 5.03 -13.74
N LEU A 93 2.87 3.92 -14.42
CA LEU A 93 1.86 3.77 -15.45
C LEU A 93 0.55 3.19 -14.89
N PRO A 94 -0.58 3.34 -15.61
CA PRO A 94 -1.87 2.84 -15.15
C PRO A 94 -1.92 1.33 -14.88
N ASN A 95 -1.10 0.55 -15.58
CA ASN A 95 -0.97 -0.90 -15.40
C ASN A 95 -0.03 -1.31 -14.25
N LEU A 96 0.41 -0.35 -13.42
CA LEU A 96 1.39 -0.53 -12.34
C LEU A 96 2.79 -0.97 -12.81
N GLU A 97 3.16 -0.65 -14.03
CA GLU A 97 4.56 -0.69 -14.45
C GLU A 97 5.25 0.64 -14.15
N LEU A 98 6.51 0.55 -13.76
CA LEU A 98 7.37 1.71 -13.53
C LEU A 98 8.38 1.83 -14.67
N ASN A 99 8.27 2.92 -15.42
CA ASN A 99 9.25 3.32 -16.40
C ASN A 99 10.29 4.22 -15.74
N ILE A 100 11.51 3.71 -15.61
CA ILE A 100 12.65 4.41 -15.01
C ILE A 100 13.59 4.81 -16.13
N LYS A 101 13.80 6.11 -16.28
CA LYS A 101 14.82 6.69 -17.17
C LYS A 101 15.94 7.28 -16.32
N LEU A 102 17.13 6.70 -16.46
CA LEU A 102 18.33 7.15 -15.77
C LEU A 102 19.02 8.28 -16.56
N ALA A 103 19.91 9.01 -15.88
CA ALA A 103 20.71 10.11 -16.42
C ALA A 103 21.52 9.75 -17.67
N ASN A 104 22.00 8.50 -17.74
CA ASN A 104 22.76 7.97 -18.86
C ASN A 104 21.89 7.62 -20.09
N GLY A 105 20.59 7.92 -20.05
CA GLY A 105 19.65 7.64 -21.13
C GLY A 105 19.12 6.20 -21.16
N LYS A 106 19.58 5.33 -20.25
CA LYS A 106 19.04 3.97 -20.11
C LYS A 106 17.61 4.04 -19.58
N THR A 107 16.72 3.27 -20.20
CA THR A 107 15.34 3.10 -19.73
C THR A 107 15.13 1.65 -19.31
N GLU A 108 14.52 1.47 -18.16
CA GLU A 108 14.11 0.18 -17.62
C GLU A 108 12.62 0.24 -17.29
N THR A 109 11.92 -0.85 -17.57
CA THR A 109 10.53 -1.04 -17.15
C THR A 109 10.51 -2.19 -16.16
N LYS A 110 9.96 -1.95 -14.97
CA LYS A 110 9.79 -2.96 -13.91
C LYS A 110 8.36 -3.01 -13.45
N LYS A 111 7.88 -4.18 -13.05
CA LYS A 111 6.55 -4.31 -12.46
C LYS A 111 6.59 -3.83 -11.02
N PHE A 112 5.47 -3.30 -10.54
CA PHE A 112 5.29 -2.93 -9.15
C PHE A 112 5.62 -4.07 -8.15
N THR A 113 5.28 -5.32 -8.51
CA THR A 113 5.56 -6.52 -7.69
C THR A 113 7.02 -6.94 -7.68
N ASP A 114 7.87 -6.37 -8.54
CA ASP A 114 9.30 -6.69 -8.59
C ASP A 114 10.09 -5.94 -7.50
N TYR A 115 9.45 -5.04 -6.76
CA TYR A 115 10.06 -4.23 -5.71
C TYR A 115 9.88 -4.84 -4.32
N SER A 116 10.76 -4.43 -3.40
CA SER A 116 10.64 -4.87 -2.00
C SER A 116 9.37 -4.31 -1.35
N PRO A 117 8.84 -4.98 -0.30
CA PRO A 117 7.68 -4.50 0.45
C PRO A 117 7.83 -3.07 0.98
N GLU A 118 9.03 -2.70 1.40
CA GLU A 118 9.35 -1.35 1.89
C GLU A 118 9.20 -0.32 0.77
N THR A 119 9.76 -0.63 -0.41
CA THR A 119 9.66 0.24 -1.59
C THR A 119 8.21 0.35 -2.05
N ILE A 120 7.49 -0.78 -2.09
CA ILE A 120 6.06 -0.83 -2.39
C ILE A 120 5.28 0.08 -1.44
N THR A 121 5.52 -0.03 -0.13
CA THR A 121 4.85 0.80 0.87
C THR A 121 5.10 2.29 0.62
N GLN A 122 6.34 2.69 0.35
CA GLN A 122 6.68 4.07 0.04
C GLN A 122 6.01 4.57 -1.25
N ILE A 123 5.93 3.73 -2.29
CA ILE A 123 5.19 4.06 -3.52
C ILE A 123 3.72 4.30 -3.18
N ILE A 124 3.08 3.40 -2.42
CA ILE A 124 1.67 3.51 -2.03
C ILE A 124 1.43 4.80 -1.23
N GLU A 125 2.25 5.08 -0.22
CA GLU A 125 2.15 6.31 0.58
C GLU A 125 2.25 7.56 -0.30
N TYR A 126 3.13 7.55 -1.30
CA TYR A 126 3.33 8.65 -2.23
C TYR A 126 2.16 8.85 -3.22
N ILE A 127 1.59 7.77 -3.77
CA ILE A 127 0.55 7.87 -4.81
C ILE A 127 -0.87 8.00 -4.24
N THR A 128 -1.12 7.49 -3.04
CA THR A 128 -2.44 7.50 -2.40
C THR A 128 -3.09 8.90 -2.35
N PRO A 129 -2.42 9.97 -1.87
CA PRO A 129 -3.04 11.30 -1.86
C PRO A 129 -3.38 11.80 -3.27
N GLN A 130 -2.58 11.43 -4.27
CA GLN A 130 -2.79 11.83 -5.67
C GLN A 130 -3.98 11.10 -6.29
N LEU A 131 -4.12 9.80 -5.99
CA LEU A 131 -5.30 9.01 -6.36
C LEU A 131 -6.57 9.55 -5.73
N ILE A 132 -6.54 9.91 -4.45
CA ILE A 132 -7.70 10.51 -3.76
C ILE A 132 -8.14 11.80 -4.47
N GLY A 133 -7.20 12.70 -4.75
CA GLY A 133 -7.51 13.96 -5.45
C GLY A 133 -8.11 13.72 -6.85
N LEU A 134 -7.57 12.73 -7.57
CA LEU A 134 -8.06 12.40 -8.91
C LEU A 134 -9.44 11.74 -8.88
N ILE A 135 -9.72 10.85 -7.93
CA ILE A 135 -11.06 10.28 -7.71
C ILE A 135 -12.08 11.37 -7.39
N GLN A 136 -11.74 12.31 -6.51
CA GLN A 136 -12.63 13.42 -6.16
C GLN A 136 -12.95 14.29 -7.38
N THR A 137 -11.93 14.60 -8.19
CA THR A 137 -12.09 15.36 -9.43
C THR A 137 -13.02 14.63 -10.41
N GLN A 138 -12.79 13.33 -10.61
CA GLN A 138 -13.60 12.49 -11.51
C GLN A 138 -15.06 12.40 -11.04
N LYS A 139 -15.28 12.25 -9.73
CA LYS A 139 -16.61 12.22 -9.14
C LYS A 139 -17.37 13.52 -9.38
N THR A 140 -16.72 14.66 -9.18
CA THR A 140 -17.30 15.99 -9.43
C THR A 140 -17.67 16.14 -10.91
N TYR A 141 -16.73 15.83 -11.81
CA TYR A 141 -16.95 15.87 -13.25
C TYR A 141 -18.17 15.04 -13.69
N LEU A 142 -18.26 13.78 -13.24
CA LEU A 142 -19.38 12.90 -13.57
C LEU A 142 -20.71 13.42 -13.01
N THR A 143 -20.69 13.97 -11.79
CA THR A 143 -21.88 14.54 -11.15
C THR A 143 -22.43 15.72 -11.96
N GLU A 144 -21.55 16.62 -12.39
CA GLU A 144 -21.92 17.77 -13.23
C GLU A 144 -22.48 17.32 -14.57
N LYS A 145 -21.83 16.37 -15.25
CA LYS A 145 -22.29 15.84 -16.54
C LYS A 145 -23.65 15.15 -16.43
N ILE A 146 -23.87 14.33 -15.41
CA ILE A 146 -25.17 13.67 -15.17
C ILE A 146 -26.25 14.72 -14.91
N THR A 147 -25.95 15.74 -14.12
CA THR A 147 -26.90 16.82 -13.82
C THR A 147 -27.29 17.58 -15.08
N PHE A 148 -26.30 17.96 -15.89
CA PHE A 148 -26.51 18.61 -17.19
C PHE A 148 -27.39 17.74 -18.11
N LEU A 149 -27.05 16.46 -18.27
CA LEU A 149 -27.80 15.55 -19.15
C LEU A 149 -29.25 15.39 -18.68
N ARG A 150 -29.49 15.24 -17.38
CA ARG A 150 -30.85 15.19 -16.82
C ARG A 150 -31.64 16.47 -17.12
N ALA A 151 -31.03 17.64 -16.97
CA ALA A 151 -31.67 18.92 -17.26
C ALA A 151 -32.00 19.06 -18.76
N ALA A 152 -31.06 18.71 -19.64
CA ALA A 152 -31.26 18.73 -21.09
C ALA A 152 -32.40 17.77 -21.51
N THR A 153 -32.40 16.53 -21.01
CA THR A 153 -33.47 15.56 -21.27
C THR A 153 -34.83 16.08 -20.81
N LYS A 154 -34.91 16.72 -19.64
CA LYS A 154 -36.16 17.32 -19.15
C LYS A 154 -36.67 18.41 -20.09
N GLN A 155 -35.80 19.30 -20.55
CA GLN A 155 -36.19 20.38 -21.47
C GLN A 155 -36.64 19.84 -22.83
N LEU A 156 -35.92 18.87 -23.39
CA LEU A 156 -36.28 18.24 -24.67
C LEU A 156 -37.63 17.52 -24.58
N ASN A 157 -37.93 16.85 -23.46
CA ASN A 157 -39.22 16.20 -23.24
C ASN A 157 -40.38 17.22 -23.21
N VAL A 158 -40.18 18.41 -22.64
CA VAL A 158 -41.17 19.50 -22.68
C VAL A 158 -41.43 19.93 -24.12
N LEU A 159 -40.38 20.11 -24.92
CA LEU A 159 -40.54 20.45 -26.35
C LEU A 159 -41.28 19.36 -27.12
N SER A 160 -41.02 18.08 -26.82
CA SER A 160 -41.74 16.96 -27.43
C SER A 160 -43.23 16.99 -27.09
N GLN A 161 -43.58 17.25 -25.82
CA GLN A 161 -44.96 17.35 -25.39
C GLN A 161 -45.68 18.58 -25.97
N LEU A 162 -44.97 19.70 -26.15
CA LEU A 162 -45.54 20.89 -26.80
C LEU A 162 -45.94 20.60 -28.25
N LYS A 163 -45.14 19.82 -28.99
CA LYS A 163 -45.48 19.37 -30.35
C LYS A 163 -46.74 18.51 -30.38
N GLU A 164 -46.94 17.65 -29.39
CA GLU A 164 -48.13 16.78 -29.28
C GLU A 164 -49.40 17.55 -28.89
N ASN A 165 -49.26 18.67 -28.18
CA ASN A 165 -50.38 19.47 -27.70
C ASN A 165 -50.71 20.70 -28.57
N LEU A 166 -50.28 20.76 -29.84
CA LEU A 166 -50.75 21.82 -30.73
C LEU A 166 -52.29 21.71 -30.87
N PRO A 167 -53.05 22.81 -30.70
CA PRO A 167 -54.50 22.78 -30.83
C PRO A 167 -54.88 22.30 -32.23
N SER A 168 -55.57 21.16 -32.29
CA SER A 168 -56.13 20.62 -33.53
C SER A 168 -57.26 21.54 -34.02
N LYS A 169 -56.98 22.25 -35.11
CA LYS A 169 -57.91 22.99 -35.99
C LYS A 169 -58.79 24.04 -35.28
N ILE A 170 -58.59 25.30 -35.66
CA ILE A 170 -59.59 26.36 -35.52
C ILE A 170 -60.88 25.86 -36.20
N PRO A 171 -62.05 25.87 -35.53
CA PRO A 171 -63.30 25.54 -36.20
C PRO A 171 -63.54 26.61 -37.27
N VAL A 172 -63.55 26.21 -38.54
CA VAL A 172 -64.04 27.07 -39.61
C VAL A 172 -65.51 27.32 -39.30
N THR A 173 -65.82 28.56 -38.90
CA THR A 173 -67.19 29.01 -38.72
C THR A 173 -67.82 29.05 -40.11
N GLU A 174 -68.74 28.12 -40.39
CA GLU A 174 -69.57 28.17 -41.60
C GLU A 174 -70.34 29.49 -41.60
N ILE A 175 -70.06 30.33 -42.60
CA ILE A 175 -70.84 31.53 -42.87
C ILE A 175 -72.18 31.03 -43.45
N PRO A 176 -73.35 31.36 -42.88
CA PRO A 176 -74.61 30.97 -43.46
C PRO A 176 -74.78 31.68 -44.80
N GLU A 177 -74.94 30.88 -45.85
CA GLU A 177 -75.24 31.32 -47.21
C GLU A 177 -76.62 31.98 -47.18
N ASN A 178 -76.62 33.29 -47.34
CA ASN A 178 -77.81 34.13 -47.24
C ASN A 178 -78.54 34.09 -48.59
N ILE A 179 -79.75 33.52 -48.56
CA ILE A 179 -81.02 34.01 -49.14
C ILE A 179 -80.91 34.70 -50.51
N GLU A 180 -81.48 34.06 -51.53
CA GLU A 180 -82.20 34.72 -52.62
C GLU A 180 -83.58 34.07 -52.81
#